data_AF-A0A950FLY2-F1
#
_entry.id   AF-A0A950FLY2-F1
#
_cell.length_a   1.000
_cell.length_b   1.000
_cell.length_c   1.000
_cell.angle_alpha   90.00
_cell.angle_beta   90.00
_cell.angle_gamma   90.00
#
_symmetry.space_group_name_H-M   'P 1'
#
loop_
_entity.id
_entity.type
_entity.pdbx_description
1 polymer ?
#
loop_
_entity_poly.entity_id
_entity_poly.type
_entity_poly.pdbx_seq_one_letter_code
_entity_poly.pdbx_strand_id
1 'polypeptide(L)'
;MAFGIDDALAAAAAGISLTDTVVRTVKAYRKRGIEPDIEGLIEGVRLETLSRLREADRALRDFERMLLDKHVDINKSLLQVIESTPWWRPDEAYRLKRMRSAFTELANATYNASDDIAALLRCRDQTGDMGVAVAQSAREKHDLQEKLLRAKSVKIEIDLLRSRLDSFKSDLMQ
;
A
#
# COMPACT_ATOMS: atom_id res chain seq x y z
N MET A 1 -23.99 -2.15 -2.18
CA MET A 1 -23.68 -1.44 -0.93
C MET A 1 -22.22 -1.01 -1.00
N ALA A 2 -21.92 0.28 -0.93
CA ALA A 2 -20.58 0.85 -1.18
C ALA A 2 -20.01 1.56 0.08
N PHE A 3 -20.36 1.03 1.26
CA PHE A 3 -19.80 1.43 2.55
C PHE A 3 -18.60 0.52 2.83
N GLY A 4 -17.44 1.11 3.13
CA GLY A 4 -16.27 0.39 3.65
C GLY A 4 -15.08 0.23 2.70
N ILE A 5 -15.11 0.78 1.48
CA ILE A 5 -13.95 0.70 0.57
C ILE A 5 -12.86 1.70 0.99
N ASP A 6 -13.26 2.90 1.40
CA ASP A 6 -12.38 3.88 2.03
C ASP A 6 -11.80 3.33 3.34
N ASP A 7 -12.61 2.63 4.15
CA ASP A 7 -12.12 1.95 5.35
C ASP A 7 -11.18 0.78 5.01
N ALA A 8 -11.43 0.04 3.93
CA ALA A 8 -10.55 -1.04 3.45
C ALA A 8 -9.21 -0.50 2.92
N LEU A 9 -9.23 0.61 2.17
CA LEU A 9 -8.02 1.28 1.70
C LEU A 9 -7.21 1.85 2.87
N ALA A 10 -7.88 2.50 3.83
CA ALA A 10 -7.23 3.02 5.04
C ALA A 10 -6.66 1.89 5.92
N ALA A 11 -7.40 0.79 6.09
CA ALA A 11 -6.93 -0.39 6.82
C ALA A 11 -5.74 -1.06 6.11
N ALA A 12 -5.77 -1.14 4.78
CA ALA A 12 -4.65 -1.62 3.98
C ALA A 12 -3.43 -0.70 4.12
N ALA A 13 -3.62 0.62 4.07
CA ALA A 13 -2.55 1.59 4.27
C ALA A 13 -1.87 1.42 5.64
N ALA A 14 -2.65 1.29 6.71
CA ALA A 14 -2.14 1.02 8.06
C ALA A 14 -1.46 -0.36 8.19
N GLY A 15 -1.87 -1.32 7.36
CA GLY A 15 -1.32 -2.67 7.36
C GLY A 15 0.05 -2.81 6.69
N ILE A 16 0.43 -1.89 5.81
CA ILE A 16 1.67 -1.97 5.03
C ILE A 16 2.91 -1.52 5.84
N SER A 17 2.74 -0.82 6.97
CA SER A 17 3.87 -0.38 7.81
C SER A 17 4.59 -1.56 8.46
N LEU A 18 5.89 -1.69 8.25
CA LEU A 18 6.68 -2.78 8.84
C LEU A 18 6.91 -2.57 10.32
N THR A 19 7.08 -1.33 10.79
CA THR A 19 7.23 -1.04 12.22
C THR A 19 6.01 -1.54 13.01
N ASP A 20 4.81 -1.24 12.52
CA ASP A 20 3.57 -1.75 13.12
C ASP A 20 3.48 -3.28 13.01
N THR A 21 3.94 -3.84 11.89
CA THR A 21 3.97 -5.29 11.66
C THR A 21 4.90 -5.99 12.66
N VAL A 22 6.11 -5.49 12.88
CA VAL A 22 7.06 -5.99 13.88
C VAL A 22 6.46 -5.96 15.27
N VAL A 23 5.88 -4.83 15.68
CA VAL A 23 5.24 -4.71 17.01
C VAL A 23 4.09 -5.71 17.18
N ARG A 24 3.25 -5.89 16.16
CA ARG A 24 2.14 -6.87 16.19
C ARG A 24 2.66 -8.30 16.27
N THR A 25 3.67 -8.64 15.48
CA THR A 25 4.29 -9.97 15.48
C THR A 25 4.87 -10.28 16.85
N VAL A 26 5.70 -9.39 17.43
CA VAL A 26 6.25 -9.57 18.78
C VAL A 26 5.15 -9.76 19.83
N LYS A 27 4.08 -8.95 19.78
CA LYS A 27 2.93 -9.10 20.69
C LYS A 27 2.23 -10.45 20.52
N ALA A 28 2.09 -10.95 19.29
CA ALA A 28 1.48 -12.24 19.02
C ALA A 28 2.32 -13.41 19.56
N TYR A 29 3.65 -13.37 19.41
CA TYR A 29 4.56 -14.35 19.99
C TYR A 29 4.46 -14.36 21.53
N ARG A 30 4.53 -13.19 22.17
CA ARG A 30 4.37 -13.07 23.63
C ARG A 30 3.04 -13.63 24.13
N LYS A 31 1.94 -13.36 23.43
CA LYS A 31 0.61 -13.89 23.79
C LYS A 31 0.54 -15.42 23.71
N ARG A 32 1.34 -16.03 22.84
CA ARG A 32 1.43 -17.49 22.67
C ARG A 32 2.43 -18.14 23.64
N GLY A 33 3.12 -17.36 24.47
CA GLY A 33 4.17 -17.87 25.37
C GLY A 33 5.39 -18.39 24.63
N ILE A 34 5.59 -17.97 23.38
CA ILE A 34 6.74 -18.36 22.55
C ILE A 34 7.75 -17.22 22.61
N GLU A 35 8.99 -17.54 22.93
CA GLU A 35 10.11 -16.60 22.80
C GLU A 35 10.67 -16.74 21.38
N PRO A 36 10.45 -15.76 20.49
CA PRO A 36 10.95 -15.85 19.12
C PRO A 36 12.45 -15.60 19.13
N ASP A 37 13.20 -16.48 18.46
CA ASP A 37 14.53 -16.12 17.99
C ASP A 37 14.43 -15.11 16.84
N ILE A 38 15.57 -14.52 16.46
CA ILE A 38 15.62 -13.47 15.45
C ILE A 38 15.09 -13.97 14.10
N GLU A 39 15.42 -15.20 13.72
CA GLU A 39 14.96 -15.83 12.47
C GLU A 39 13.44 -16.03 12.47
N GLY A 40 12.87 -16.57 13.55
CA GLY A 40 11.43 -16.73 13.70
C GLY A 40 10.68 -15.39 13.70
N LEU A 41 11.28 -14.35 14.26
CA LEU A 41 10.71 -13.00 14.21
C LEU A 41 10.73 -12.43 12.79
N ILE A 42 11.85 -12.56 12.06
CA ILE A 42 11.99 -12.09 10.67
C ILE A 42 10.97 -12.81 9.78
N GLU A 43 10.85 -14.13 9.89
CA GLU A 43 9.90 -14.92 9.11
C GLU A 43 8.45 -14.56 9.45
N GLY A 44 8.13 -14.37 10.74
CA GLY A 44 6.79 -13.94 11.16
C GLY A 44 6.42 -12.56 10.61
N VAL A 45 7.36 -11.62 10.61
CA VAL A 45 7.16 -10.28 10.06
C VAL A 45 7.00 -10.34 8.54
N ARG A 46 7.80 -11.16 7.85
CA ARG A 46 7.69 -11.39 6.40
C ARG A 46 6.30 -11.93 6.01
N LEU A 47 5.82 -12.98 6.69
CA LEU A 47 4.52 -13.59 6.40
C LEU A 47 3.35 -12.64 6.63
N GLU A 48 3.37 -11.88 7.73
CA GLU A 48 2.35 -10.85 8.00
C GLU A 48 2.41 -9.75 6.92
N THR A 49 3.61 -9.26 6.57
CA THR A 49 3.79 -8.26 5.50
C THR A 49 3.21 -8.75 4.17
N LEU A 50 3.51 -10.00 3.77
CA LEU A 50 2.93 -10.62 2.58
C LEU A 50 1.40 -10.67 2.62
N SER A 51 0.81 -10.99 3.78
CA SER A 51 -0.64 -10.98 3.96
C SER A 51 -1.22 -9.59 3.73
N ARG A 52 -0.58 -8.55 4.28
CA ARG A 52 -1.01 -7.15 4.17
C ARG A 52 -0.90 -6.61 2.74
N LEU A 53 0.16 -6.97 2.02
CA LEU A 53 0.30 -6.64 0.61
C LEU A 53 -0.82 -7.26 -0.25
N ARG A 54 -1.30 -8.46 0.09
CA ARG A 54 -2.45 -9.09 -0.58
C ARG A 54 -3.77 -8.39 -0.25
N GLU A 55 -3.96 -7.98 1.01
CA GLU A 55 -5.12 -7.16 1.41
C GLU A 55 -5.16 -5.84 0.65
N ALA A 56 -4.00 -5.19 0.48
CA ALA A 56 -3.87 -3.96 -0.30
C ALA A 56 -4.19 -4.15 -1.79
N ASP A 57 -3.69 -5.21 -2.44
CA ASP A 57 -4.06 -5.49 -3.85
C ASP A 57 -5.56 -5.77 -3.99
N ARG A 58 -6.17 -6.51 -3.04
CA ARG A 58 -7.63 -6.71 -3.03
C ARG A 58 -8.37 -5.38 -2.88
N ALA A 59 -7.96 -4.52 -1.94
CA ALA A 59 -8.60 -3.23 -1.72
C ALA A 59 -8.52 -2.33 -2.97
N LEU A 60 -7.40 -2.35 -3.70
CA LEU A 60 -7.27 -1.63 -4.98
C LEU A 60 -8.21 -2.16 -6.05
N ARG A 61 -8.38 -3.49 -6.17
CA ARG A 61 -9.32 -4.10 -7.12
C ARG A 61 -10.77 -3.76 -6.78
N ASP A 62 -11.12 -3.80 -5.50
CA ASP A 62 -12.47 -3.44 -5.04
C ASP A 62 -12.75 -1.95 -5.27
N PHE A 63 -11.74 -1.10 -5.08
CA PHE A 63 -11.80 0.31 -5.41
C PHE A 63 -12.02 0.55 -6.91
N GLU A 64 -11.20 -0.06 -7.77
CA GLU A 64 -11.34 0.03 -9.23
C GLU A 64 -12.74 -0.41 -9.69
N ARG A 65 -13.20 -1.57 -9.20
CA ARG A 65 -14.53 -2.10 -9.53
C ARG A 65 -15.64 -1.15 -9.10
N MET A 66 -15.53 -0.56 -7.91
CA MET A 66 -16.54 0.38 -7.44
C MET A 66 -16.59 1.65 -8.29
N LEU A 67 -15.45 2.18 -8.74
CA LEU A 67 -15.43 3.32 -9.66
C LEU A 67 -16.17 2.98 -10.97
N LEU A 68 -15.91 1.80 -11.53
CA LEU A 68 -16.58 1.31 -12.74
C LEU A 68 -18.09 1.11 -12.52
N ASP A 69 -18.50 0.47 -11.42
CA ASP A 69 -19.90 0.25 -11.05
C ASP A 69 -20.66 1.57 -10.83
N LYS A 70 -19.95 2.64 -10.50
CA LYS A 70 -20.49 4.00 -10.33
C LYS A 70 -20.39 4.86 -11.58
N HIS A 71 -19.96 4.30 -12.70
CA HIS A 71 -19.73 5.02 -13.96
C HIS A 71 -18.79 6.22 -13.82
N VAL A 72 -17.85 6.14 -12.87
CA VAL A 72 -16.77 7.11 -12.77
C VAL A 72 -15.78 6.86 -13.89
N ASP A 73 -15.44 7.91 -14.65
CA ASP A 73 -14.46 7.82 -15.72
C ASP A 73 -13.04 7.69 -15.15
N ILE A 74 -12.56 6.45 -15.03
CA ILE A 74 -11.23 6.12 -14.52
C ILE A 74 -10.09 6.57 -15.44
N ASN A 75 -10.39 7.09 -16.64
CA ASN A 75 -9.40 7.68 -17.56
C ASN A 75 -9.10 9.16 -17.23
N LYS A 76 -9.86 9.76 -16.32
CA LYS A 76 -9.57 11.07 -15.73
C LYS A 76 -8.87 10.90 -14.38
N SER A 77 -8.28 11.95 -13.84
CA SER A 77 -7.78 11.92 -12.46
C SER A 77 -8.93 12.02 -11.45
N LEU A 78 -8.77 11.49 -10.23
CA LEU A 78 -9.79 11.63 -9.18
C LEU A 78 -10.14 13.09 -8.91
N LEU A 79 -9.15 13.99 -9.01
CA LEU A 79 -9.38 15.43 -8.86
C LEU A 79 -10.32 15.96 -9.94
N GLN A 80 -10.07 15.65 -11.22
CA GLN A 80 -10.93 16.06 -12.33
C GLN A 80 -12.35 15.50 -12.20
N VAL A 81 -12.48 14.25 -11.75
CA VAL A 81 -13.79 13.64 -11.47
C VAL A 81 -14.52 14.41 -10.37
N ILE A 82 -13.85 14.71 -9.25
CA ILE A 82 -14.41 15.48 -8.13
C ILE A 82 -14.84 16.87 -8.60
N GLU A 83 -14.00 17.57 -9.37
CA GLU A 83 -14.30 18.92 -9.88
C GLU A 83 -15.46 18.92 -10.88
N SER A 84 -15.61 17.85 -11.66
CA SER A 84 -16.73 17.68 -12.58
C SER A 84 -18.04 17.23 -11.90
N THR A 85 -18.01 16.92 -10.61
CA THR A 85 -19.20 16.48 -9.87
C THR A 85 -20.16 17.66 -9.69
N PRO A 86 -21.44 17.54 -10.10
CA PRO A 86 -22.38 18.65 -9.98
C PRO A 86 -22.57 19.13 -8.54
N TRP A 87 -22.67 20.44 -8.34
CA TRP A 87 -22.78 21.06 -7.02
C TRP A 87 -24.04 20.62 -6.24
N TRP A 88 -25.10 20.19 -6.94
CA TRP A 88 -26.33 19.67 -6.34
C TRP A 88 -26.23 18.21 -5.86
N ARG A 89 -25.06 17.56 -6.01
CA ARG A 89 -24.75 16.23 -5.46
C ARG A 89 -23.59 16.29 -4.45
N PRO A 90 -23.77 16.99 -3.31
CA PRO A 90 -22.71 17.20 -2.34
C PRO A 90 -22.25 15.91 -1.64
N ASP A 91 -23.13 14.92 -1.52
CA ASP A 91 -22.86 13.60 -0.96
C ASP A 91 -21.91 12.78 -1.85
N GLU A 92 -22.11 12.82 -3.17
CA GLU A 92 -21.24 12.18 -4.16
C GLU A 92 -19.84 12.81 -4.14
N ALA A 93 -19.78 14.15 -4.14
CA ALA A 93 -18.51 14.88 -4.05
C ALA A 93 -17.76 14.59 -2.74
N TYR A 94 -18.46 14.53 -1.60
CA TYR A 94 -17.85 14.18 -0.31
C TYR A 94 -17.28 12.76 -0.30
N ARG A 95 -18.02 11.80 -0.85
CA ARG A 95 -17.57 10.40 -0.93
C ARG A 95 -16.33 10.24 -1.81
N LEU A 96 -16.31 10.88 -2.98
CA LEU A 96 -15.14 10.86 -3.87
C LEU A 96 -13.92 11.50 -3.20
N LYS A 97 -14.10 12.57 -2.42
CA LYS A 97 -13.02 13.18 -1.62
C LYS A 97 -12.48 12.22 -0.55
N ARG A 98 -13.35 11.52 0.19
CA ARG A 98 -12.92 10.51 1.17
C ARG A 98 -12.14 9.38 0.51
N MET A 99 -12.65 8.86 -0.60
CA MET A 99 -11.99 7.81 -1.39
C MET A 99 -10.62 8.25 -1.87
N ARG A 100 -10.50 9.49 -2.37
CA ARG A 100 -9.21 10.07 -2.75
C ARG A 100 -8.24 10.14 -1.57
N SER A 101 -8.70 10.54 -0.38
CA SER A 101 -7.86 10.57 0.83
C SER A 101 -7.33 9.19 1.15
N ALA A 102 -8.22 8.19 1.25
CA ALA A 102 -7.84 6.82 1.58
C ALA A 102 -6.91 6.19 0.52
N PHE A 103 -7.14 6.47 -0.77
CA PHE A 103 -6.25 6.06 -1.85
C PHE A 103 -4.87 6.72 -1.73
N THR A 104 -4.83 8.01 -1.41
CA THR A 104 -3.56 8.74 -1.19
C THR A 104 -2.80 8.18 0.01
N GLU A 105 -3.50 7.83 1.09
CA GLU A 105 -2.92 7.18 2.26
C GLU A 105 -2.32 5.81 1.89
N LEU A 106 -3.02 5.00 1.09
CA LEU A 106 -2.50 3.71 0.62
C LEU A 106 -1.27 3.88 -0.28
N ALA A 107 -1.28 4.88 -1.17
CA ALA A 107 -0.15 5.20 -2.01
C ALA A 107 1.07 5.61 -1.18
N ASN A 108 0.87 6.48 -0.19
CA ASN A 108 1.92 6.91 0.74
C ASN A 108 2.43 5.74 1.60
N ALA A 109 1.56 4.84 2.04
CA ALA A 109 1.95 3.67 2.80
C ALA A 109 2.79 2.72 1.94
N THR A 110 2.38 2.45 0.70
CA THR A 110 3.13 1.64 -0.27
C THR A 110 4.49 2.27 -0.60
N TYR A 111 4.52 3.59 -0.73
CA TYR A 111 5.75 4.37 -0.90
C TYR A 111 6.71 4.20 0.30
N ASN A 112 6.21 4.35 1.53
CA ASN A 112 7.00 4.20 2.75
C ASN A 112 7.45 2.75 3.00
N ALA A 113 6.68 1.76 2.53
CA ALA A 113 6.99 0.35 2.67
C ALA A 113 8.30 -0.07 1.98
N SER A 114 8.76 0.69 0.97
CA SER A 114 9.99 0.37 0.22
C SER A 114 11.20 0.29 1.15
N ASP A 115 11.36 1.28 2.04
CA ASP A 115 12.52 1.35 2.95
C ASP A 115 12.47 0.24 4.00
N ASP A 116 11.27 -0.03 4.47
CA ASP A 116 10.93 -1.06 5.44
C ASP A 116 11.20 -2.47 4.90
N ILE A 117 10.63 -2.84 3.75
CA ILE A 117 10.84 -4.15 3.12
C ILE A 117 12.32 -4.35 2.76
N ALA A 118 12.98 -3.30 2.27
CA ALA A 118 14.43 -3.35 2.06
C ALA A 118 15.20 -3.55 3.37
N ALA A 119 14.75 -2.98 4.50
CA ALA A 119 15.34 -3.26 5.81
C ALA A 119 15.16 -4.73 6.24
N LEU A 120 13.97 -5.29 6.01
CA LEU A 120 13.70 -6.69 6.35
C LEU A 120 14.57 -7.66 5.54
N LEU A 121 14.68 -7.45 4.22
CA LEU A 121 15.55 -8.25 3.36
C LEU A 121 17.02 -8.15 3.79
N ARG A 122 17.48 -6.94 4.17
CA ARG A 122 18.85 -6.73 4.69
C ARG A 122 19.13 -7.45 6.01
N CYS A 123 18.15 -7.52 6.91
CA CYS A 123 18.27 -8.29 8.15
C CYS A 123 18.46 -9.78 7.88
N ARG A 124 17.92 -10.29 6.77
CA ARG A 124 18.06 -11.68 6.35
C ARG A 124 19.40 -11.97 5.65
N ASP A 125 19.95 -11.03 4.87
CA ASP A 125 21.11 -11.27 3.99
C ASP A 125 22.50 -10.76 4.52
N GLN A 126 22.63 -10.41 5.80
CA GLN A 126 23.90 -10.00 6.43
C GLN A 126 24.68 -8.85 5.73
N THR A 127 24.29 -7.60 6.02
CA THR A 127 25.08 -6.34 6.12
C THR A 127 26.07 -5.85 5.03
N GLY A 128 26.60 -6.68 4.13
CA GLY A 128 27.69 -6.30 3.21
C GLY A 128 27.33 -5.22 2.18
N ASP A 129 26.10 -5.25 1.66
CA ASP A 129 25.66 -4.40 0.55
C ASP A 129 24.68 -3.28 0.96
N MET A 130 24.69 -2.92 2.24
CA MET A 130 23.68 -2.03 2.83
C MET A 130 23.59 -0.66 2.14
N GLY A 131 24.71 -0.09 1.69
CA GLY A 131 24.73 1.21 1.02
C GLY A 131 24.08 1.21 -0.37
N VAL A 132 24.25 0.13 -1.14
CA VAL A 132 23.67 -0.02 -2.49
C VAL A 132 22.16 -0.23 -2.39
N ALA A 133 21.72 -1.09 -1.48
CA ALA A 133 20.30 -1.37 -1.27
C ALA A 133 19.52 -0.15 -0.77
N VAL A 134 20.09 0.67 0.12
CA VAL A 134 19.45 1.93 0.57
C VAL A 134 19.33 2.94 -0.57
N ALA A 135 20.40 3.11 -1.36
CA ALA A 135 20.36 4.01 -2.50
C ALA A 135 19.34 3.54 -3.55
N GLN A 136 19.22 2.23 -3.76
CA GLN A 136 18.24 1.66 -4.69
C GLN A 136 16.80 1.82 -4.18
N SER A 137 16.52 1.49 -2.91
CA SER A 137 15.20 1.70 -2.32
C SER A 137 14.77 3.17 -2.37
N ALA A 138 15.68 4.10 -2.05
CA ALA A 138 15.41 5.53 -2.16
C ALA A 138 15.11 5.97 -3.60
N ARG A 139 15.84 5.45 -4.60
CA ARG A 139 15.57 5.74 -6.02
C ARG A 139 14.21 5.21 -6.46
N GLU A 140 13.89 3.96 -6.14
CA GLU A 140 12.61 3.32 -6.49
C GLU A 140 11.43 4.04 -5.83
N LYS A 141 11.62 4.45 -4.58
CA LYS A 141 10.68 5.29 -3.83
C LYS A 141 10.42 6.60 -4.56
N HIS A 142 11.46 7.36 -4.91
CA HIS A 142 11.34 8.62 -5.65
C HIS A 142 10.69 8.43 -7.04
N ASP A 143 11.09 7.40 -7.78
CA ASP A 143 10.54 7.09 -9.10
C ASP A 143 9.05 6.75 -9.04
N LEU A 144 8.61 5.96 -8.06
CA LEU A 144 7.19 5.67 -7.85
C LEU A 144 6.39 6.95 -7.55
N GLN A 145 6.89 7.81 -6.66
CA GLN A 145 6.22 9.05 -6.33
C GLN A 145 6.13 10.00 -7.54
N GLU A 146 7.20 10.11 -8.32
CA GLU A 146 7.20 10.92 -9.55
C GLU A 146 6.19 10.38 -10.57
N LYS A 147 6.12 9.06 -10.75
CA LYS A 147 5.14 8.40 -11.62
C LYS A 147 3.70 8.62 -11.16
N LEU A 148 3.44 8.52 -9.86
CA LEU A 148 2.12 8.79 -9.29
C LEU A 148 1.71 10.26 -9.47
N LEU A 149 2.61 11.22 -9.25
CA LEU A 149 2.32 12.64 -9.45
C LEU A 149 2.06 13.00 -10.92
N ARG A 150 2.65 12.25 -11.86
CA ARG A 150 2.47 12.45 -13.31
C ARG A 150 1.35 11.61 -13.90
N ALA A 151 0.73 10.73 -13.12
CA ALA A 151 -0.34 9.88 -13.59
C ALA A 151 -1.52 10.74 -14.06
N LYS A 152 -1.95 10.52 -15.31
CA LYS A 152 -3.03 11.30 -15.93
C LYS A 152 -4.41 10.78 -15.58
N SER A 153 -4.48 9.59 -14.98
CA SER A 153 -5.74 8.91 -14.72
C SER A 153 -5.68 8.02 -13.49
N VAL A 154 -6.83 7.81 -12.84
CA VAL A 154 -6.96 6.90 -11.69
C VAL A 154 -6.52 5.49 -12.07
N LYS A 155 -6.83 5.05 -13.29
CA LYS A 155 -6.41 3.75 -13.79
C LYS A 155 -4.89 3.59 -13.77
N ILE A 156 -4.16 4.59 -14.27
CA ILE A 156 -2.69 4.56 -14.28
C ILE A 156 -2.15 4.55 -12.84
N GLU A 157 -2.74 5.33 -11.92
CA GLU A 157 -2.33 5.32 -10.51
C GLU A 157 -2.53 3.94 -9.87
N ILE A 158 -3.69 3.31 -10.09
CA ILE A 158 -4.00 1.95 -9.59
C ILE A 158 -3.02 0.93 -10.17
N ASP A 159 -2.76 0.96 -11.48
CA ASP A 159 -1.86 0.03 -12.15
C ASP A 159 -0.42 0.16 -11.62
N LEU A 160 0.06 1.39 -11.40
CA LEU A 160 1.38 1.67 -10.81
C LEU A 160 1.50 1.10 -9.40
N LEU A 161 0.49 1.33 -8.55
CA LEU A 161 0.49 0.80 -7.17
C LEU A 161 0.44 -0.73 -7.16
N ARG A 162 -0.41 -1.35 -7.98
CA ARG A 162 -0.51 -2.81 -8.08
C ARG A 162 0.80 -3.43 -8.55
N SER A 163 1.42 -2.86 -9.57
CA SER A 163 2.75 -3.30 -10.04
C SER A 163 3.80 -3.23 -8.94
N ARG A 164 3.78 -2.18 -8.10
CA ARG A 164 4.71 -2.08 -6.97
C ARG A 164 4.41 -3.11 -5.87
N LEU A 165 3.14 -3.31 -5.51
CA LEU A 165 2.74 -4.33 -4.55
C LEU A 165 3.14 -5.73 -5.04
N ASP A 166 3.04 -6.00 -6.34
CA ASP A 166 3.50 -7.25 -6.96
C ASP A 166 5.01 -7.42 -6.82
N SER A 167 5.80 -6.38 -7.11
CA SER A 167 7.26 -6.39 -6.88
C SER A 167 7.59 -6.75 -5.43
N PHE A 168 6.99 -6.06 -4.45
CA PHE A 168 7.23 -6.34 -3.03
C PHE A 168 6.89 -7.78 -2.63
N LYS A 169 5.81 -8.34 -3.17
CA LYS A 169 5.45 -9.74 -2.92
C LYS A 169 6.50 -10.68 -3.49
N SER A 170 7.00 -10.41 -4.71
CA SER A 170 8.06 -11.21 -5.33
C SER A 170 9.36 -11.13 -4.55
N ASP A 171 9.76 -9.94 -4.09
CA ASP A 171 10.99 -9.73 -3.31
C ASP A 171 10.94 -10.48 -1.97
N LEU A 172 9.78 -10.50 -1.31
CA LEU A 172 9.56 -11.23 -0.05
C LEU A 172 9.37 -12.75 -0.24
N MET A 173 9.15 -13.25 -1.46
CA MET A 173 8.99 -14.69 -1.71
C MET A 173 10.31 -15.42 -1.97
N GLN A 174 11.34 -14.69 -2.40
CA GLN A 174 12.73 -15.15 -2.47
C GLN A 174 13.27 -15.39 -1.05
#